data_AF-A0A350KLR0-F1
#
_entry.id   AF-A0A350KLR0-F1
#
_cell.length_a   1.000
_cell.length_b   1.000
_cell.length_c   1.000
_cell.angle_alpha   90.00
_cell.angle_beta   90.00
_cell.angle_gamma   90.00
#
_symmetry.space_group_name_H-M   'P 1'
#
loop_
_entity.id
_entity.type
_entity.pdbx_description
1 polymer ?
#
loop_
_entity_poly.entity_id
_entity_poly.type
_entity_poly.pdbx_seq_one_letter_code
_entity_poly.pdbx_strand_id
1 'polypeptide(L)'
;MSNKNQSNKNRLRVLLPLPLSGAFDYACPESLAKPDAGAFVRVPFGNRTMTGVVWDSGAPSGVDESKIKNISGACDLPPMTESNRRLIDWVADYTLSAPGAVLKMAMSVDDVFTGAGETEGYVKSAFPPEIKMTAARRKVLDVLTQTPQTAAEIARLAGVSASVVAGLAQQGALTPEKIRPVVFERPRPDSNAVTLSAGQKAAADALSGSVGAGFSATLLNGVTGSGKTEVYFDMIARALEQGRQALILLPEIGLTGQWLERFERRFGVLPALWHSDLSRRVRRETWKAVLNGNVRVLAGARSALFLPFSELGAIIVDEEHDPSYKQEDGVIYQAR
;
A
#
# COMPACT_ATOMS: atom_id res chain seq x y z
N MET A 1 -29.84 -37.95 14.02
CA MET A 1 -29.58 -37.53 12.63
C MET A 1 -29.56 -35.99 12.48
N SER A 2 -28.94 -35.26 13.40
CA SER A 2 -28.88 -33.78 13.31
C SER A 2 -27.50 -33.31 13.77
N ASN A 3 -26.59 -33.13 12.81
CA ASN A 3 -25.37 -32.30 12.99
C ASN A 3 -24.64 -32.03 11.66
N LYS A 4 -24.85 -32.83 10.62
CA LYS A 4 -24.18 -32.62 9.31
C LYS A 4 -24.65 -31.37 8.55
N ASN A 5 -25.88 -30.89 8.76
CA ASN A 5 -26.39 -29.70 8.04
C ASN A 5 -26.00 -28.36 8.68
N GLN A 6 -25.44 -28.36 9.89
CA GLN A 6 -25.03 -27.14 10.59
C GLN A 6 -23.55 -26.83 10.36
N SER A 7 -22.75 -27.87 10.11
CA SER A 7 -21.30 -27.81 9.93
C SER A 7 -20.84 -26.98 8.71
N ASN A 8 -21.63 -26.96 7.64
CA ASN A 8 -21.28 -26.21 6.43
C ASN A 8 -21.47 -24.68 6.58
N LYS A 9 -22.19 -24.19 7.60
CA LYS A 9 -22.50 -22.75 7.75
C LYS A 9 -21.30 -21.91 8.23
N ASN A 10 -20.38 -22.51 8.99
CA ASN A 10 -19.24 -21.81 9.58
C ASN A 10 -17.94 -21.99 8.80
N ARG A 11 -17.97 -22.67 7.65
CA ARG A 11 -16.78 -22.83 6.80
C ARG A 11 -16.42 -21.50 6.13
N LEU A 12 -15.12 -21.22 6.12
CA LEU A 12 -14.45 -20.09 5.52
C LEU A 12 -13.35 -20.60 4.60
N ARG A 13 -13.19 -19.97 3.45
CA ARG A 13 -12.02 -20.18 2.60
C ARG A 13 -11.06 -19.03 2.82
N VAL A 14 -9.81 -19.34 3.10
CA VAL A 14 -8.78 -18.34 3.38
C VAL A 14 -7.66 -18.51 2.37
N LEU A 15 -7.47 -17.50 1.53
CA LEU A 15 -6.33 -17.41 0.64
C LEU A 15 -5.12 -16.91 1.44
N LEU A 16 -4.03 -17.66 1.38
CA LEU A 16 -2.78 -17.32 2.07
C LEU A 16 -1.80 -16.67 1.07
N PRO A 17 -0.97 -15.71 1.49
CA PRO A 17 0.04 -15.07 0.65
C PRO A 17 1.27 -15.99 0.42
N LEU A 18 1.01 -17.19 -0.10
CA LEU A 18 1.96 -18.26 -0.41
C LEU A 18 1.79 -18.67 -1.86
N PRO A 19 2.83 -19.17 -2.54
CA PRO A 19 2.74 -19.62 -3.94
C PRO A 19 2.00 -20.97 -4.04
N LEU A 20 0.73 -20.99 -3.63
CA LEU A 20 -0.16 -22.14 -3.57
C LEU A 20 -1.39 -21.86 -4.43
N SER A 21 -1.91 -22.91 -5.06
CA SER A 21 -2.91 -22.83 -6.13
C SER A 21 -4.32 -22.46 -5.67
N GLY A 22 -4.60 -22.34 -4.37
CA GLY A 22 -5.94 -21.98 -3.91
C GLY A 22 -6.06 -21.70 -2.42
N ALA A 23 -7.27 -21.30 -2.03
CA ALA A 23 -7.65 -21.02 -0.66
C ALA A 23 -7.86 -22.31 0.16
N PHE A 24 -7.47 -22.25 1.43
CA PHE A 24 -7.58 -23.31 2.41
C PHE A 24 -8.88 -23.19 3.20
N ASP A 25 -9.43 -24.33 3.62
CA ASP A 25 -10.64 -24.35 4.42
C ASP A 25 -10.35 -24.24 5.91
N TYR A 26 -11.07 -23.34 6.56
CA TYR A 26 -11.07 -23.12 7.99
C TYR A 26 -12.51 -23.03 8.50
N ALA A 27 -12.69 -23.22 9.80
CA ALA A 27 -13.96 -22.98 10.46
C ALA A 27 -13.92 -21.67 11.25
N CYS A 28 -15.04 -20.95 11.25
CA CYS A 28 -15.26 -19.84 12.16
C CYS A 28 -15.69 -20.41 13.53
N PRO A 29 -14.94 -20.14 14.62
CA PRO A 29 -15.38 -20.54 15.95
C PRO A 29 -16.66 -19.79 16.33
N GLU A 30 -17.55 -20.42 17.10
CA GLU A 30 -18.82 -19.82 17.52
C GLU A 30 -18.65 -18.56 18.37
N SER A 31 -17.49 -18.39 19.01
CA SER A 31 -17.13 -17.22 19.79
C SER A 31 -16.84 -15.97 18.94
N LEU A 32 -16.73 -16.11 17.61
CA LEU A 32 -16.39 -15.03 16.70
C LEU A 32 -17.52 -14.84 15.69
N ALA A 33 -17.91 -13.58 15.44
CA ALA A 33 -18.76 -13.26 14.31
C ALA A 33 -18.09 -13.70 13.01
N LYS A 34 -18.85 -14.32 12.11
CA LYS A 34 -18.30 -14.84 10.84
C LYS A 34 -17.71 -13.66 10.03
N PRO A 35 -16.40 -13.64 9.76
CA PRO A 35 -15.81 -12.56 9.00
C PRO A 35 -16.32 -12.58 7.56
N ASP A 36 -16.56 -11.39 7.02
CA ASP A 36 -16.99 -11.22 5.64
C ASP A 36 -15.88 -11.59 4.65
N ALA A 37 -16.32 -11.85 3.43
CA ALA A 37 -15.54 -11.78 2.21
C ALA A 37 -14.52 -10.62 2.24
N GLY A 38 -13.23 -10.94 2.10
CA GLY A 38 -12.15 -9.96 2.07
C GLY A 38 -11.58 -9.60 3.43
N ALA A 39 -12.18 -10.07 4.53
CA ALA A 39 -11.63 -9.86 5.85
C ALA A 39 -10.25 -10.50 6.00
N PHE A 40 -9.35 -9.80 6.69
CA PHE A 40 -8.04 -10.31 7.07
C PHE A 40 -8.19 -11.17 8.33
N VAL A 41 -7.70 -12.42 8.29
CA VAL A 41 -7.83 -13.37 9.39
C VAL A 41 -6.50 -14.04 9.70
N ARG A 42 -6.26 -14.31 10.99
CA ARG A 42 -5.13 -15.13 11.43
C ARG A 42 -5.52 -16.58 11.45
N VAL A 43 -4.70 -17.44 10.87
CA VAL A 43 -4.97 -18.88 10.74
C VAL A 43 -3.75 -19.72 11.08
N PRO A 44 -3.92 -20.92 11.66
CA PRO A 44 -2.84 -21.87 11.83
C PRO A 44 -2.47 -22.51 10.48
N PHE A 45 -1.19 -22.52 10.15
CA PHE A 45 -0.66 -23.17 8.95
C PHE A 45 0.66 -23.89 9.26
N GLY A 46 0.62 -25.23 9.29
CA GLY A 46 1.72 -26.03 9.84
C GLY A 46 1.96 -25.71 11.31
N ASN A 47 3.20 -25.31 11.63
CA ASN A 47 3.65 -24.98 12.99
C ASN A 47 3.64 -23.47 13.29
N ARG A 48 3.09 -22.64 12.39
CA ARG A 48 3.06 -21.18 12.54
C ARG A 48 1.65 -20.64 12.36
N THR A 49 1.45 -19.39 12.81
CA THR A 49 0.25 -18.61 12.51
C THR A 49 0.56 -17.65 11.37
N MET A 50 -0.35 -17.51 10.41
CA MET A 50 -0.22 -16.61 9.27
C MET A 50 -1.47 -15.76 9.12
N THR A 51 -1.33 -14.60 8.50
CA THR A 51 -2.48 -13.81 8.05
C THR A 51 -2.85 -14.22 6.63
N GLY A 52 -4.14 -14.46 6.40
CA GLY A 52 -4.72 -14.63 5.08
C GLY A 52 -5.96 -13.77 4.91
N VAL A 53 -6.61 -13.90 3.75
CA VAL A 53 -7.82 -13.15 3.41
C VAL A 53 -8.96 -14.12 3.16
N VAL A 54 -10.13 -13.85 3.73
CA VAL A 54 -11.35 -14.61 3.44
C VAL A 54 -11.72 -14.45 1.96
N TRP A 55 -11.82 -15.56 1.24
CA TRP A 55 -11.96 -15.61 -0.21
C TRP A 55 -13.31 -16.15 -0.62
N ASP A 56 -13.89 -15.58 -1.67
CA ASP A 56 -15.26 -15.91 -2.13
C ASP A 56 -15.26 -17.02 -3.18
N SER A 57 -14.16 -17.14 -3.93
CA SER A 57 -14.12 -17.97 -5.13
C SER A 57 -13.68 -19.41 -4.86
N GLY A 58 -14.36 -20.32 -5.57
CA GLY A 58 -14.07 -21.75 -5.68
C GLY A 58 -14.90 -22.66 -4.75
N ALA A 59 -15.13 -23.89 -5.20
CA ALA A 59 -15.94 -24.87 -4.50
C ALA A 59 -15.34 -25.24 -3.12
N PRO A 60 -16.18 -25.54 -2.11
CA PRO A 60 -15.71 -26.15 -0.85
C PRO A 60 -14.89 -27.39 -1.18
N SER A 61 -13.69 -27.52 -0.61
CA SER A 61 -12.92 -28.73 -0.87
C SER A 61 -13.62 -29.95 -0.24
N GLY A 62 -13.39 -31.13 -0.80
CA GLY A 62 -13.87 -32.40 -0.24
C GLY A 62 -13.16 -32.83 1.05
N VAL A 63 -12.47 -31.91 1.74
CA VAL A 63 -11.77 -32.19 3.00
C VAL A 63 -12.78 -32.52 4.10
N ASP A 64 -12.46 -33.58 4.84
CA ASP A 64 -13.22 -34.01 6.02
C ASP A 64 -13.26 -32.90 7.08
N GLU A 65 -14.46 -32.62 7.59
CA GLU A 65 -14.71 -31.58 8.59
C GLU A 65 -13.85 -31.75 9.86
N SER A 66 -13.51 -32.98 10.24
CA SER A 66 -12.65 -33.28 11.40
C SER A 66 -11.20 -32.78 11.25
N LYS A 67 -10.75 -32.52 10.01
CA LYS A 67 -9.41 -32.00 9.71
C LYS A 67 -9.37 -30.48 9.58
N ILE A 68 -10.53 -29.83 9.56
CA ILE A 68 -10.65 -28.37 9.41
C ILE A 68 -10.28 -27.72 10.74
N LYS A 69 -9.29 -26.82 10.70
CA LYS A 69 -8.88 -26.04 11.87
C LYS A 69 -9.72 -24.76 11.96
N ASN A 70 -9.88 -24.24 13.18
CA ASN A 70 -10.49 -22.94 13.38
C ASN A 70 -9.53 -21.82 12.96
N ILE A 71 -10.08 -20.70 12.49
CA ILE A 71 -9.34 -19.44 12.44
C ILE A 71 -8.98 -19.00 13.86
N SER A 72 -7.83 -18.36 14.03
CA SER A 72 -7.36 -17.85 15.33
C SER A 72 -7.98 -16.51 15.70
N GLY A 73 -8.46 -15.74 14.72
CA GLY A 73 -9.14 -14.46 14.94
C GLY A 73 -9.18 -13.60 13.68
N ALA A 74 -10.03 -12.58 13.68
CA ALA A 74 -10.06 -11.55 12.64
C ALA A 74 -9.09 -10.40 13.00
N CYS A 75 -8.48 -9.80 11.99
CA CYS A 75 -7.72 -8.56 12.15
C CYS A 75 -8.68 -7.36 12.19
N ASP A 76 -8.39 -6.37 13.02
CA ASP A 76 -9.14 -5.11 13.10
C ASP A 76 -8.74 -4.18 11.94
N LEU A 77 -9.18 -4.54 10.74
CA LEU A 77 -8.94 -3.84 9.48
C LEU A 77 -10.19 -3.98 8.59
N PRO A 78 -10.51 -2.97 7.76
CA PRO A 78 -11.55 -3.13 6.74
C PRO A 78 -11.25 -4.32 5.81
N PRO A 79 -12.28 -4.99 5.28
CA PRO A 79 -12.07 -6.06 4.31
C PRO A 79 -11.49 -5.53 3.00
N MET A 80 -10.67 -6.34 2.34
CA MET A 80 -10.26 -6.09 0.96
C MET A 80 -11.48 -6.11 0.04
N THR A 81 -11.61 -5.09 -0.81
CA THR A 81 -12.77 -4.94 -1.70
C THR A 81 -12.93 -6.12 -2.66
N GLU A 82 -14.15 -6.35 -3.14
CA GLU A 82 -14.41 -7.35 -4.19
C GLU A 82 -13.57 -7.06 -5.45
N SER A 83 -13.46 -5.79 -5.87
CA SER A 83 -12.66 -5.39 -7.03
C SER A 83 -11.18 -5.77 -6.89
N ASN A 84 -10.58 -5.55 -5.72
CA ASN A 84 -9.20 -5.98 -5.47
C ASN A 84 -9.04 -7.49 -5.54
N ARG A 85 -10.00 -8.26 -4.99
CA ARG A 85 -9.95 -9.72 -5.02
C ARG A 85 -10.14 -10.28 -6.43
N ARG A 86 -11.03 -9.68 -7.22
CA ARG A 86 -11.20 -9.99 -8.65
C ARG A 86 -9.96 -9.67 -9.47
N LEU A 87 -9.25 -8.57 -9.17
CA LEU A 87 -7.97 -8.26 -9.81
C LEU A 87 -6.92 -9.34 -9.49
N ILE A 88 -6.84 -9.79 -8.24
CA ILE A 88 -5.92 -10.86 -7.81
C ILE A 88 -6.22 -12.16 -8.56
N ASP A 89 -7.48 -12.59 -8.60
CA ASP A 89 -7.91 -13.79 -9.34
C ASP A 89 -7.60 -13.63 -10.84
N TRP A 90 -7.96 -12.49 -11.44
CA TRP A 90 -7.71 -12.24 -12.87
C TRP A 90 -6.23 -12.25 -13.23
N VAL A 91 -5.36 -11.60 -12.43
CA VAL A 91 -3.91 -11.62 -12.68
C VAL A 91 -3.38 -13.04 -12.53
N ALA A 92 -3.78 -13.77 -11.48
CA ALA A 92 -3.35 -15.15 -11.26
C ALA A 92 -3.69 -16.05 -12.45
N ASP A 93 -4.93 -15.97 -12.94
CA ASP A 93 -5.39 -16.74 -14.09
C ASP A 93 -4.67 -16.34 -15.37
N TYR A 94 -4.56 -15.03 -15.63
CA TYR A 94 -3.95 -14.50 -16.86
C TYR A 94 -2.45 -14.79 -16.95
N THR A 95 -1.73 -14.72 -15.84
CA THR A 95 -0.29 -14.96 -15.78
C THR A 95 0.07 -16.39 -15.38
N LEU A 96 -0.92 -17.30 -15.31
CA LEU A 96 -0.77 -18.68 -14.85
C LEU A 96 0.02 -18.79 -13.54
N SER A 97 -0.18 -17.82 -12.65
CA SER A 97 0.52 -17.69 -11.39
C SER A 97 -0.36 -18.15 -10.24
N ALA A 98 0.25 -18.64 -9.16
CA ALA A 98 -0.51 -19.03 -7.99
C ALA A 98 -1.25 -17.81 -7.37
N PRO A 99 -2.56 -17.88 -7.07
CA PRO A 99 -3.32 -16.74 -6.55
C PRO A 99 -2.75 -16.20 -5.24
N GLY A 100 -2.20 -17.07 -4.38
CA GLY A 100 -1.52 -16.62 -3.16
C GLY A 100 -0.19 -15.88 -3.42
N ALA A 101 0.50 -16.13 -4.55
CA ALA A 101 1.66 -15.33 -4.96
C ALA A 101 1.24 -13.92 -5.39
N VAL A 102 0.09 -13.80 -6.07
CA VAL A 102 -0.49 -12.49 -6.44
C VAL A 102 -1.01 -11.76 -5.21
N LEU A 103 -1.72 -12.44 -4.30
CA LEU A 103 -2.15 -11.89 -3.01
C LEU A 103 -0.97 -11.36 -2.19
N LYS A 104 0.17 -12.05 -2.23
CA LYS A 104 1.39 -11.59 -1.56
C LYS A 104 1.82 -10.21 -2.05
N MET A 105 1.65 -9.87 -3.33
CA MET A 105 1.94 -8.53 -3.86
C MET A 105 1.04 -7.46 -3.23
N ALA A 106 -0.25 -7.77 -3.02
CA ALA A 106 -1.20 -6.89 -2.35
C ALA A 106 -0.96 -6.79 -0.83
N MET A 107 -0.32 -7.77 -0.21
CA MET A 107 -0.12 -7.89 1.24
C MET A 107 1.33 -7.76 1.71
N SER A 108 2.25 -7.26 0.88
CA SER A 108 3.70 -7.16 1.18
C SER A 108 4.05 -6.08 2.22
N VAL A 109 3.40 -6.14 3.39
CA VAL A 109 3.52 -5.27 4.57
C VAL A 109 3.22 -6.08 5.86
N ASP A 110 3.95 -7.17 6.08
CA ASP A 110 3.72 -8.15 7.17
C ASP A 110 3.51 -7.50 8.55
N ASP A 111 4.22 -6.40 8.83
CA ASP A 111 4.18 -5.66 10.10
C ASP A 111 2.81 -4.98 10.38
N VAL A 112 1.95 -4.80 9.37
CA VAL A 112 0.57 -4.31 9.58
C VAL A 112 -0.20 -5.27 10.48
N PHE A 113 -0.02 -6.57 10.25
CA PHE A 113 -0.85 -7.60 10.87
C PHE A 113 -0.33 -8.06 12.22
N THR A 114 0.92 -7.73 12.57
CA THR A 114 1.54 -8.08 13.85
C THR A 114 1.27 -7.05 14.95
N GLY A 115 0.71 -5.88 14.60
CA GLY A 115 0.41 -4.83 15.57
C GLY A 115 1.70 -4.18 16.09
N ALA A 116 2.50 -3.60 15.19
CA ALA A 116 3.67 -2.85 15.61
C ALA A 116 3.23 -1.67 16.51
N GLY A 117 3.64 -1.72 17.78
CA GLY A 117 3.40 -0.65 18.75
C GLY A 117 4.09 0.65 18.37
N GLU A 118 3.96 1.66 19.23
CA GLU A 118 4.65 2.93 19.08
C GLU A 118 6.15 2.71 18.80
N THR A 119 6.64 3.27 17.70
CA THR A 119 8.03 3.08 17.28
C THR A 119 8.89 4.17 17.90
N GLU A 120 9.86 3.78 18.72
CA GLU A 120 10.89 4.68 19.25
C GLU A 120 11.93 4.96 18.15
N GLY A 121 12.24 6.25 17.98
CA GLY A 121 13.29 6.75 17.10
C GLY A 121 14.29 7.58 17.89
N TYR A 122 15.29 8.06 17.20
CA TYR A 122 16.37 8.86 17.78
C TYR A 122 16.46 10.20 17.08
N VAL A 123 16.66 11.27 17.86
CA VAL A 123 17.03 12.60 17.37
C VAL A 123 18.42 12.98 17.86
N LYS A 124 18.99 14.00 17.23
CA LYS A 124 20.28 14.55 17.66
C LYS A 124 20.16 15.14 19.07
N SER A 125 21.06 14.72 19.97
CA SER A 125 21.21 15.30 21.31
C SER A 125 22.41 16.25 21.38
N ALA A 126 22.54 16.96 22.49
CA ALA A 126 23.80 17.57 22.88
C ALA A 126 24.86 16.47 23.00
N PHE A 127 25.97 16.60 22.28
CA PHE A 127 26.97 15.56 22.18
C PHE A 127 27.88 15.58 23.42
N PRO A 128 27.93 14.50 24.23
CA PRO A 128 28.81 14.45 25.39
C PRO A 128 30.30 14.50 24.99
N PRO A 129 31.13 15.32 25.66
CA PRO A 129 32.53 15.54 25.27
C PRO A 129 33.40 14.28 25.45
N GLU A 130 33.03 13.37 26.35
CA GLU A 130 33.72 12.08 26.56
C GLU A 130 33.58 11.06 25.41
N ILE A 131 32.69 11.28 24.43
CA ILE A 131 32.50 10.31 23.35
C ILE A 131 33.61 10.43 22.31
N LYS A 132 34.46 9.39 22.22
CA LYS A 132 35.48 9.26 21.19
C LYS A 132 34.86 9.29 19.78
N MET A 133 35.18 10.32 19.00
CA MET A 133 34.70 10.44 17.63
C MET A 133 35.43 9.46 16.70
N THR A 134 34.67 8.68 15.93
CA THR A 134 35.19 7.82 14.86
C THR A 134 34.59 8.25 13.53
N ALA A 135 35.19 7.84 12.40
CA ALA A 135 34.64 8.14 11.08
C ALA A 135 33.20 7.62 10.92
N ALA A 136 32.90 6.44 11.46
CA ALA A 136 31.54 5.88 11.43
C ALA A 136 30.54 6.68 12.28
N ARG A 137 30.95 7.15 13.47
CA ARG A 137 30.09 7.98 14.33
C ARG A 137 29.82 9.34 13.71
N ARG A 138 30.81 9.94 13.03
CA ARG A 138 30.62 11.20 12.29
C ARG A 138 29.58 11.04 11.18
N LYS A 139 29.67 9.98 10.37
CA LYS A 139 28.66 9.66 9.34
C LYS A 139 27.25 9.54 9.91
N VAL A 140 27.09 8.97 11.11
CA VAL A 140 25.78 8.92 11.79
C VAL A 140 25.29 10.32 12.12
N LEU A 141 26.14 11.18 12.69
CA LEU A 141 25.75 12.54 13.04
C LEU A 141 25.43 13.42 11.82
N ASP A 142 26.08 13.16 10.69
CA ASP A 142 25.90 13.90 9.43
C ASP A 142 24.53 13.62 8.78
N VAL A 143 23.89 12.48 9.09
CA VAL A 143 22.59 12.08 8.51
C VAL A 143 21.41 12.26 9.46
N LEU A 144 21.65 12.64 10.72
CA LEU A 144 20.58 12.88 11.70
C LEU A 144 19.78 14.12 11.34
N THR A 145 18.47 14.01 11.47
CA THR A 145 17.54 15.14 11.33
C THR A 145 17.03 15.61 12.69
N GLN A 146 16.22 16.68 12.67
CA GLN A 146 15.45 17.15 13.84
C GLN A 146 14.18 16.30 14.08
N THR A 147 13.94 15.29 13.25
CA THR A 147 12.78 14.41 13.34
C THR A 147 13.23 13.03 13.81
N PRO A 148 12.47 12.36 14.71
CA PRO A 148 12.86 11.03 15.19
C PRO A 148 12.95 10.01 14.06
N GLN A 149 14.11 9.34 13.92
CA GLN A 149 14.37 8.30 12.92
C GLN A 149 14.74 6.98 13.61
N THR A 150 14.36 5.85 13.03
CA THR A 150 14.74 4.55 13.62
C THR A 150 16.26 4.32 13.51
N ALA A 151 16.83 3.52 14.42
CA ALA A 151 18.25 3.17 14.35
C ALA A 151 18.63 2.49 13.01
N ALA A 152 17.74 1.70 12.44
CA ALA A 152 17.93 1.04 11.15
C ALA A 152 17.96 2.04 9.98
N GLU A 153 17.07 3.05 9.98
CA GLU A 153 17.07 4.11 8.96
C GLU A 153 18.34 4.96 9.03
N ILE A 154 18.75 5.38 10.23
CA ILE A 154 19.99 6.15 10.45
C ILE A 154 21.20 5.36 9.96
N ALA A 155 21.30 4.07 10.33
CA ALA A 155 22.41 3.21 9.92
C ALA A 155 22.49 3.06 8.40
N ARG A 156 21.35 2.88 7.73
CA ARG A 156 21.27 2.79 6.26
C ARG A 156 21.75 4.07 5.60
N LEU A 157 21.26 5.24 6.04
CA LEU A 157 21.64 6.54 5.47
C LEU A 157 23.13 6.85 5.69
N ALA A 158 23.66 6.53 6.87
CA ALA A 158 25.07 6.73 7.20
C ALA A 158 26.00 5.70 6.55
N GLY A 159 25.48 4.60 5.99
CA GLY A 159 26.28 3.49 5.48
C GLY A 159 27.09 2.79 6.58
N VAL A 160 26.50 2.57 7.76
CA VAL A 160 27.12 1.91 8.92
C VAL A 160 26.23 0.80 9.49
N SER A 161 26.72 0.04 10.47
CA SER A 161 25.90 -0.94 11.19
C SER A 161 24.99 -0.29 12.23
N ALA A 162 23.83 -0.90 12.50
CA ALA A 162 22.90 -0.45 13.53
C ALA A 162 23.51 -0.39 14.94
N SER A 163 24.55 -1.20 15.21
CA SER A 163 25.29 -1.17 16.48
C SER A 163 26.03 0.16 16.73
N VAL A 164 26.46 0.87 15.67
CA VAL A 164 27.08 2.20 15.82
C VAL A 164 26.06 3.21 16.34
N VAL A 165 24.84 3.16 15.81
CA VAL A 165 23.73 4.03 16.23
C VAL A 165 23.29 3.70 17.66
N ALA A 166 23.12 2.41 17.98
CA ALA A 166 22.80 1.97 19.33
C ALA A 166 23.85 2.38 20.36
N GLY A 167 25.15 2.28 20.01
CA GLY A 167 26.24 2.73 20.88
C GLY A 167 26.24 4.24 21.11
N LEU A 168 25.91 5.05 20.10
CA LEU A 168 25.75 6.51 20.26
C LEU A 168 24.54 6.85 21.15
N ALA A 169 23.42 6.15 20.97
CA ALA A 169 22.25 6.32 21.83
C ALA A 169 22.53 5.95 23.29
N GLN A 170 23.17 4.81 23.55
CA GLN A 170 23.57 4.39 24.91
C GLN A 170 24.51 5.38 25.59
N GLN A 171 25.35 6.07 24.80
CA GLN A 171 26.27 7.09 25.30
C GLN A 171 25.62 8.47 25.43
N GLY A 172 24.31 8.62 25.18
CA GLY A 172 23.59 9.88 25.32
C GLY A 172 23.80 10.88 24.18
N ALA A 173 24.49 10.49 23.09
CA ALA A 173 24.64 11.34 21.90
C ALA A 173 23.35 11.45 21.08
N LEU A 174 22.40 10.54 21.29
CA LEU A 174 21.09 10.52 20.64
C LEU A 174 20.00 10.44 21.70
N THR A 175 18.93 11.23 21.53
CA THR A 175 17.78 11.22 22.44
C THR A 175 16.70 10.33 21.86
N PRO A 176 16.18 9.35 22.61
CA PRO A 176 15.03 8.56 22.18
C PRO A 176 13.77 9.44 22.19
N GLU A 177 13.04 9.43 21.09
CA GLU A 177 11.76 10.11 20.94
C GLU A 177 10.77 9.22 20.18
N LYS A 178 9.49 9.34 20.53
CA LYS A 178 8.44 8.61 19.81
C LYS A 178 8.31 9.16 18.39
N ILE A 179 8.44 8.28 17.41
CA ILE A 179 8.19 8.65 16.01
C ILE A 179 6.69 8.90 15.87
N ARG A 180 6.31 10.11 15.45
CA ARG A 180 4.91 10.45 15.19
C ARG A 180 4.34 9.58 14.06
N PRO A 181 3.04 9.23 14.13
CA PRO A 181 2.35 8.57 13.02
C PRO A 181 2.48 9.39 11.72
N VAL A 182 2.51 8.70 10.58
CA VAL A 182 2.45 9.38 9.28
C VAL A 182 1.06 9.98 9.14
N VAL A 183 0.98 11.30 8.95
CA VAL A 183 -0.28 12.01 8.70
C VAL A 183 -0.43 12.17 7.20
N PHE A 184 -1.56 11.72 6.66
CA PHE A 184 -1.91 11.91 5.25
C PHE A 184 -2.91 13.07 5.16
N GLU A 185 -2.41 14.25 4.80
CA GLU A 185 -3.26 15.42 4.62
C GLU A 185 -4.19 15.24 3.41
N ARG A 186 -5.39 15.83 3.49
CA ARG A 186 -6.38 15.72 2.41
C ARG A 186 -6.08 16.73 1.29
N PRO A 187 -5.85 16.28 0.05
CA PRO A 187 -5.68 17.17 -1.09
C PRO A 187 -6.94 18.01 -1.34
N ARG A 188 -6.78 19.29 -1.69
CA ARG A 188 -7.88 20.22 -1.92
C ARG A 188 -8.21 20.31 -3.42
N PRO A 189 -9.38 19.83 -3.88
CA PRO A 189 -9.71 19.80 -5.31
C PRO A 189 -9.82 21.20 -5.93
N ASP A 190 -10.21 22.21 -5.15
CA ASP A 190 -10.44 23.58 -5.63
C ASP A 190 -9.22 24.50 -5.51
N SER A 191 -8.09 24.03 -4.97
CA SER A 191 -6.92 24.90 -4.82
C SER A 191 -6.24 25.17 -6.17
N ASN A 192 -5.86 26.42 -6.42
CA ASN A 192 -4.90 26.82 -7.47
C ASN A 192 -5.10 26.16 -8.84
N ALA A 193 -6.35 25.99 -9.28
CA ALA A 193 -6.62 25.43 -10.60
C ALA A 193 -5.98 26.30 -11.69
N VAL A 194 -5.28 25.66 -12.63
CA VAL A 194 -4.62 26.34 -13.74
C VAL A 194 -5.64 26.63 -14.84
N THR A 195 -5.54 27.80 -15.47
CA THR A 195 -6.37 28.12 -16.65
C THR A 195 -5.97 27.24 -17.83
N LEU A 196 -6.82 26.28 -18.16
CA LEU A 196 -6.62 25.38 -19.31
C LEU A 196 -6.93 26.08 -20.65
N SER A 197 -6.19 25.71 -21.69
CA SER A 197 -6.58 26.03 -23.08
C SER A 197 -7.91 25.36 -23.45
N ALA A 198 -8.57 25.83 -24.52
CA ALA A 198 -9.85 25.26 -24.96
C ALA A 198 -9.77 23.74 -25.23
N GLY A 199 -8.69 23.26 -25.85
CA GLY A 199 -8.49 21.83 -26.12
C GLY A 199 -8.24 21.01 -24.86
N GLN A 200 -7.43 21.53 -23.93
CA GLN A 200 -7.20 20.89 -22.63
C GLN A 200 -8.48 20.85 -21.80
N LYS A 201 -9.27 21.94 -21.78
CA LYS A 201 -10.53 22.01 -21.05
C LYS A 201 -11.54 20.98 -21.57
N ALA A 202 -11.67 20.87 -22.89
CA ALA A 202 -12.53 19.85 -23.49
C ALA A 202 -12.11 18.42 -23.10
N ALA A 203 -10.79 18.14 -23.10
CA ALA A 203 -10.27 16.85 -22.66
C ALA A 203 -10.49 16.61 -21.15
N ALA A 204 -10.26 17.63 -20.32
CA ALA A 204 -10.45 17.57 -18.87
C ALA A 204 -11.93 17.33 -18.52
N ASP A 205 -12.85 17.99 -19.22
CA ASP A 205 -14.30 17.81 -19.04
C ASP A 205 -14.75 16.41 -19.44
N ALA A 206 -14.24 15.88 -20.55
CA ALA A 206 -14.53 14.51 -20.98
C ALA A 206 -14.02 13.48 -19.96
N LEU A 207 -12.79 13.63 -19.46
CA LEU A 207 -12.22 12.74 -18.45
C LEU A 207 -12.92 12.86 -17.09
N SER A 208 -13.22 14.09 -16.65
CA SER A 208 -13.92 14.33 -15.39
C SER A 208 -15.36 13.81 -15.43
N GLY A 209 -16.02 13.92 -16.59
CA GLY A 209 -17.37 13.41 -16.81
C GLY A 209 -17.48 11.88 -16.72
N SER A 210 -16.39 11.13 -16.93
CA SER A 210 -16.41 9.67 -16.79
C SER A 210 -16.22 9.18 -15.35
N VAL A 211 -15.74 10.02 -14.44
CA VAL A 211 -15.54 9.67 -13.03
C VAL A 211 -16.88 9.37 -12.38
N GLY A 212 -17.08 8.12 -11.98
CA GLY A 212 -18.32 7.63 -11.37
C GLY A 212 -19.42 7.24 -12.37
N ALA A 213 -19.19 7.36 -13.68
CA ALA A 213 -20.16 7.00 -14.72
C ALA A 213 -20.05 5.53 -15.19
N GLY A 214 -19.16 4.75 -14.59
CA GLY A 214 -18.84 3.38 -15.00
C GLY A 214 -17.40 3.24 -15.50
N PHE A 215 -17.08 2.09 -16.11
CA PHE A 215 -15.76 1.87 -16.69
C PHE A 215 -15.60 2.66 -17.99
N SER A 216 -14.49 3.38 -18.12
CA SER A 216 -14.04 4.01 -19.36
C SER A 216 -12.52 3.96 -19.44
N ALA A 217 -11.97 3.78 -20.64
CA ALA A 217 -10.55 3.93 -20.91
C ALA A 217 -10.36 5.07 -21.93
N THR A 218 -9.41 5.96 -21.69
CA THR A 218 -9.15 7.11 -22.56
C THR A 218 -7.65 7.32 -22.70
N LEU A 219 -7.18 7.40 -23.94
CA LEU A 219 -5.82 7.78 -24.24
C LEU A 219 -5.73 9.31 -24.33
N LEU A 220 -5.05 9.93 -23.38
CA LEU A 220 -4.74 11.36 -23.43
C LEU A 220 -3.44 11.58 -24.23
N ASN A 221 -3.57 11.79 -25.54
CA ASN A 221 -2.42 11.99 -26.40
C ASN A 221 -1.96 13.46 -26.41
N GLY A 222 -0.68 13.68 -26.19
CA GLY A 222 -0.06 15.00 -26.26
C GLY A 222 1.46 14.93 -26.08
N VAL A 223 2.20 15.76 -26.82
CA VAL A 223 3.66 15.88 -26.69
C VAL A 223 4.06 16.33 -25.29
N THR A 224 5.30 16.08 -24.89
CA THR A 224 5.84 16.58 -23.61
C THR A 224 5.66 18.10 -23.52
N GLY A 225 5.23 18.59 -22.36
CA GLY A 225 4.97 20.02 -22.16
C GLY A 225 3.60 20.51 -22.68
N SER A 226 2.80 19.68 -23.35
CA SER A 226 1.42 20.03 -23.76
C SER A 226 0.41 20.15 -22.62
N GLY A 227 0.83 19.94 -21.37
CA GLY A 227 -0.01 20.09 -20.18
C GLY A 227 -0.94 18.90 -19.87
N LYS A 228 -0.58 17.68 -20.30
CA LYS A 228 -1.33 16.45 -19.95
C LYS A 228 -1.60 16.31 -18.44
N THR A 229 -0.61 16.69 -17.64
CA THR A 229 -0.69 16.68 -16.17
C THR A 229 -1.83 17.53 -15.64
N GLU A 230 -2.01 18.74 -16.15
CA GLU A 230 -3.08 19.64 -15.71
C GLU A 230 -4.46 19.06 -16.08
N VAL A 231 -4.55 18.39 -17.23
CA VAL A 231 -5.79 17.76 -17.69
C VAL A 231 -6.20 16.59 -16.79
N TYR A 232 -5.29 15.68 -16.43
CA TYR A 232 -5.64 14.59 -15.52
C TYR A 232 -5.76 15.04 -14.05
N PHE A 233 -5.16 16.18 -13.66
CA PHE A 233 -5.40 16.76 -12.34
C PHE A 233 -6.86 17.17 -12.13
N ASP A 234 -7.54 17.65 -13.16
CA ASP A 234 -8.99 17.94 -13.07
C ASP A 234 -9.82 16.65 -12.90
N MET A 235 -9.43 15.54 -13.55
CA MET A 235 -10.04 14.23 -13.30
C MET A 235 -9.85 13.78 -11.84
N ILE A 236 -8.66 14.00 -11.27
CA ILE A 236 -8.37 13.71 -9.87
C ILE A 236 -9.20 14.62 -8.95
N ALA A 237 -9.28 15.92 -9.24
CA ALA A 237 -10.12 16.85 -8.49
C ALA A 237 -11.57 16.36 -8.46
N ARG A 238 -12.10 15.90 -9.60
CA ARG A 238 -13.45 15.32 -9.67
C ARG A 238 -13.60 14.05 -8.85
N ALA A 239 -12.62 13.15 -8.84
CA ALA A 239 -12.64 11.97 -7.97
C ALA A 239 -12.62 12.36 -6.48
N LEU A 240 -11.86 13.41 -6.14
CA LEU A 240 -11.77 13.94 -4.79
C LEU A 240 -13.10 14.51 -4.29
N GLU A 241 -13.78 15.32 -5.12
CA GLU A 241 -15.12 15.86 -4.86
C GLU A 241 -16.15 14.76 -4.57
N GLN A 242 -16.05 13.62 -5.27
CA GLN A 242 -16.94 12.47 -5.06
C GLN A 242 -16.58 11.61 -3.84
N GLY A 243 -15.60 12.00 -3.04
CA GLY A 243 -15.18 11.20 -1.88
C GLY A 243 -14.30 9.99 -2.24
N ARG A 244 -13.90 9.84 -3.50
CA ARG A 244 -13.13 8.69 -4.01
C ARG A 244 -11.61 8.88 -3.91
N GLN A 245 -10.88 7.78 -3.95
CA GLN A 245 -9.43 7.73 -4.05
C GLN A 245 -9.00 7.79 -5.53
N ALA A 246 -7.79 8.30 -5.79
CA ALA A 246 -7.16 8.25 -7.11
C ALA A 246 -5.77 7.63 -7.03
N LEU A 247 -5.44 6.77 -8.00
CA LEU A 247 -4.12 6.19 -8.20
C LEU A 247 -3.47 6.81 -9.42
N ILE A 248 -2.23 7.26 -9.29
CA ILE A 248 -1.38 7.64 -10.41
C ILE A 248 -0.21 6.67 -10.45
N LEU A 249 -0.15 5.88 -11.52
CA LEU A 249 1.00 5.08 -11.87
C LEU A 249 1.96 5.97 -12.67
N LEU A 250 3.20 6.01 -12.19
CA LEU A 250 4.33 6.67 -12.82
C LEU A 250 5.44 5.62 -13.02
N PRO A 251 6.30 5.77 -14.04
CA PRO A 251 7.57 5.06 -14.06
C PRO A 251 8.31 5.32 -12.73
N GLU A 252 9.12 4.38 -12.24
CA GLU A 252 9.78 4.52 -10.94
C GLU A 252 10.66 5.79 -10.87
N ILE A 253 11.28 6.16 -11.99
CA ILE A 253 12.02 7.42 -12.18
C ILE A 253 11.12 8.65 -12.38
N GLY A 254 9.86 8.45 -12.75
CA GLY A 254 8.86 9.48 -13.01
C GLY A 254 8.33 10.16 -11.74
N LEU A 255 8.58 9.58 -10.57
CA LEU A 255 8.39 10.20 -9.24
C LEU A 255 9.43 11.30 -8.97
N THR A 256 9.57 12.23 -9.92
CA THR A 256 10.51 13.34 -9.86
C THR A 256 9.98 14.46 -8.94
N GLY A 257 10.90 15.26 -8.38
CA GLY A 257 10.54 16.44 -7.59
C GLY A 257 9.64 17.42 -8.34
N GLN A 258 9.81 17.57 -9.65
CA GLN A 258 8.99 18.49 -10.45
C GLN A 258 7.52 18.08 -10.50
N TRP A 259 7.22 16.79 -10.63
CA TRP A 259 5.84 16.31 -10.64
C TRP A 259 5.19 16.50 -9.25
N LEU A 260 5.93 16.20 -8.19
CA LEU A 260 5.48 16.38 -6.81
C LEU A 260 5.20 17.85 -6.49
N GLU A 261 6.08 18.78 -6.90
CA GLU A 261 5.89 20.22 -6.75
C GLU A 261 4.65 20.72 -7.49
N ARG A 262 4.37 20.18 -8.69
CA ARG A 262 3.14 20.52 -9.43
C ARG A 262 1.90 20.01 -8.72
N PHE A 263 1.94 18.77 -8.23
CA PHE A 263 0.83 18.22 -7.45
C PHE A 263 0.58 19.05 -6.19
N GLU A 264 1.62 19.35 -5.42
CA GLU A 264 1.51 20.17 -4.20
C GLU A 264 0.98 21.57 -4.51
N ARG A 265 1.45 22.20 -5.59
CA ARG A 265 0.91 23.49 -6.03
C ARG A 265 -0.58 23.41 -6.35
N ARG A 266 -1.02 22.34 -7.03
CA ARG A 266 -2.42 22.14 -7.45
C ARG A 266 -3.34 21.74 -6.30
N PHE A 267 -2.90 20.93 -5.35
CA PHE A 267 -3.78 20.37 -4.31
C PHE A 267 -3.44 20.82 -2.88
N GLY A 268 -2.41 21.65 -2.72
CA GLY A 268 -1.96 22.23 -1.46
C GLY A 268 -1.16 21.29 -0.54
N VAL A 269 -1.01 20.02 -0.93
CA VAL A 269 -0.32 18.97 -0.16
C VAL A 269 0.34 17.99 -1.12
N LEU A 270 1.35 17.26 -0.66
CA LEU A 270 1.94 16.15 -1.41
C LEU A 270 0.98 14.94 -1.47
N PRO A 271 1.02 14.13 -2.55
CA PRO A 271 0.30 12.88 -2.59
C PRO A 271 0.99 11.84 -1.71
N ALA A 272 0.27 10.78 -1.33
CA ALA A 272 0.93 9.63 -0.73
C ALA A 272 1.79 8.91 -1.77
N LEU A 273 2.95 8.42 -1.36
CA LEU A 273 3.90 7.75 -2.26
C LEU A 273 3.90 6.24 -2.06
N TRP A 274 4.14 5.49 -3.14
CA TRP A 274 4.38 4.05 -3.10
C TRP A 274 5.48 3.59 -4.06
N HIS A 275 6.66 3.31 -3.54
CA HIS A 275 7.82 2.82 -4.29
C HIS A 275 8.75 1.96 -3.42
N SER A 276 9.82 1.44 -4.03
CA SER A 276 10.76 0.50 -3.42
C SER A 276 11.59 1.12 -2.28
N ASP A 277 12.02 2.38 -2.42
CA ASP A 277 12.85 3.08 -1.44
C ASP A 277 12.15 3.50 -0.13
N LEU A 278 10.83 3.31 -0.03
CA LEU A 278 10.09 3.62 1.19
C LEU A 278 10.51 2.72 2.35
N SER A 279 10.67 3.31 3.53
CA SER A 279 10.93 2.51 4.73
C SER A 279 9.75 1.60 5.07
N ARG A 280 10.02 0.48 5.75
CA ARG A 280 8.98 -0.50 6.13
C ARG A 280 7.81 0.16 6.87
N ARG A 281 8.12 1.11 7.77
CA ARG A 281 7.13 1.89 8.52
C ARG A 281 6.24 2.71 7.58
N VAL A 282 6.82 3.49 6.67
CA VAL A 282 6.04 4.32 5.74
C VAL A 282 5.18 3.44 4.84
N ARG A 283 5.71 2.34 4.29
CA ARG A 283 4.91 1.36 3.52
C ARG A 283 3.74 0.82 4.33
N ARG A 284 3.97 0.42 5.58
CA ARG A 284 2.93 -0.08 6.49
C ARG A 284 1.82 0.95 6.72
N GLU A 285 2.19 2.18 7.08
CA GLU A 285 1.22 3.24 7.36
C GLU A 285 0.46 3.66 6.09
N THR A 286 1.13 3.81 4.95
CA THR A 286 0.49 4.11 3.67
C THR A 286 -0.48 3.01 3.26
N TRP A 287 -0.09 1.74 3.36
CA TRP A 287 -0.96 0.61 3.03
C TRP A 287 -2.23 0.61 3.89
N LYS A 288 -2.09 0.79 5.21
CA LYS A 288 -3.24 0.90 6.12
C LYS A 288 -4.12 2.10 5.78
N ALA A 289 -3.51 3.24 5.45
CA ALA A 289 -4.24 4.45 5.12
C ALA A 289 -4.95 4.35 3.77
N VAL A 290 -4.43 3.60 2.80
CA VAL A 290 -5.12 3.28 1.55
C VAL A 290 -6.33 2.39 1.81
N LEU A 291 -6.17 1.31 2.58
CA LEU A 291 -7.26 0.41 2.97
C LEU A 291 -8.38 1.14 3.70
N ASN A 292 -8.02 2.03 4.63
CA ASN A 292 -8.99 2.82 5.40
C ASN A 292 -9.56 4.04 4.65
N GLY A 293 -9.11 4.32 3.42
CA GLY A 293 -9.58 5.50 2.65
C GLY A 293 -9.01 6.85 3.14
N ASN A 294 -8.04 6.84 4.05
CA ASN A 294 -7.37 8.03 4.57
C ASN A 294 -6.41 8.66 3.54
N VAL A 295 -5.80 7.84 2.68
CA VAL A 295 -5.05 8.31 1.50
C VAL A 295 -6.02 8.57 0.37
N ARG A 296 -6.15 9.82 -0.07
CA ARG A 296 -7.08 10.20 -1.14
C ARG A 296 -6.44 10.25 -2.53
N VAL A 297 -5.15 10.53 -2.61
CA VAL A 297 -4.38 10.39 -3.86
C VAL A 297 -3.09 9.67 -3.54
N LEU A 298 -2.78 8.65 -4.33
CA LEU A 298 -1.54 7.91 -4.25
C LEU A 298 -0.81 7.97 -5.60
N ALA A 299 0.45 8.37 -5.57
CA ALA A 299 1.37 8.27 -6.69
C ALA A 299 2.36 7.14 -6.42
N GLY A 300 2.52 6.22 -7.37
CA GLY A 300 3.39 5.07 -7.15
C GLY A 300 3.87 4.39 -8.41
N ALA A 301 4.87 3.54 -8.24
CA ALA A 301 5.34 2.63 -9.28
C ALA A 301 4.35 1.48 -9.50
N ARG A 302 4.64 0.58 -10.46
CA ARG A 302 3.81 -0.57 -10.86
C ARG A 302 3.14 -1.35 -9.72
N SER A 303 3.84 -1.58 -8.62
CA SER A 303 3.31 -2.36 -7.49
C SER A 303 2.14 -1.70 -6.74
N ALA A 304 1.93 -0.38 -6.93
CA ALA A 304 0.81 0.34 -6.33
C ALA A 304 -0.55 -0.14 -6.85
N LEU A 305 -0.59 -0.77 -8.04
CA LEU A 305 -1.79 -1.36 -8.64
C LEU A 305 -2.49 -2.37 -7.72
N PHE A 306 -1.73 -3.09 -6.88
CA PHE A 306 -2.27 -4.14 -6.01
C PHE A 306 -2.69 -3.64 -4.63
N LEU A 307 -2.54 -2.35 -4.34
CA LEU A 307 -2.95 -1.81 -3.05
C LEU A 307 -4.46 -1.94 -2.87
N PRO A 308 -4.93 -2.25 -1.65
CA PRO A 308 -6.35 -2.50 -1.38
C PRO A 308 -7.10 -1.18 -1.20
N PHE A 309 -7.29 -0.41 -2.27
CA PHE A 309 -8.10 0.81 -2.23
C PHE A 309 -9.54 0.48 -1.84
N SER A 310 -10.10 1.26 -0.90
CA SER A 310 -11.49 1.11 -0.46
C SER A 310 -12.47 1.71 -1.46
N GLU A 311 -12.13 2.88 -2.02
CA GLU A 311 -13.06 3.69 -2.83
C GLU A 311 -12.36 4.26 -4.08
N LEU A 312 -11.70 3.41 -4.88
CA LEU A 312 -10.95 3.85 -6.06
C LEU A 312 -11.88 4.39 -7.16
N GLY A 313 -11.69 5.65 -7.54
CA GLY A 313 -12.49 6.34 -8.55
C GLY A 313 -11.77 6.64 -9.85
N ALA A 314 -10.44 6.70 -9.83
CA ALA A 314 -9.62 7.01 -10.99
C ALA A 314 -8.27 6.31 -10.92
N ILE A 315 -7.81 5.81 -12.07
CA ILE A 315 -6.44 5.33 -12.28
C ILE A 315 -5.87 6.09 -13.47
N ILE A 316 -4.72 6.74 -13.26
CA ILE A 316 -3.96 7.43 -14.27
C ILE A 316 -2.69 6.61 -14.49
N VAL A 317 -2.34 6.31 -15.74
CA VAL A 317 -1.07 5.71 -16.11
C VAL A 317 -0.32 6.73 -16.94
N ASP A 318 0.64 7.43 -16.32
CA ASP A 318 1.45 8.42 -17.05
C ASP A 318 2.60 7.72 -17.77
N GLU A 319 3.04 8.29 -18.90
CA GLU A 319 4.09 7.70 -19.74
C GLU A 319 3.83 6.21 -20.04
N GLU A 320 2.60 5.85 -20.44
CA GLU A 320 2.11 4.45 -20.52
C GLU A 320 2.97 3.49 -21.37
N HIS A 321 3.74 4.05 -22.30
CA HIS A 321 4.66 3.33 -23.15
C HIS A 321 5.95 2.87 -22.44
N ASP A 322 6.19 3.32 -21.20
CA ASP A 322 7.41 3.03 -20.46
C ASP A 322 7.51 1.53 -20.11
N PRO A 323 8.62 0.85 -20.47
CA PRO A 323 8.79 -0.58 -20.25
C PRO A 323 8.86 -0.96 -18.76
N SER A 324 9.14 -0.02 -17.86
CA SER A 324 9.18 -0.27 -16.41
C SER A 324 7.84 -0.71 -15.82
N TYR A 325 6.73 -0.55 -16.55
CA TYR A 325 5.45 -1.13 -16.14
C TYR A 325 5.40 -2.67 -16.24
N LYS A 326 6.33 -3.30 -16.96
CA LYS A 326 6.50 -4.75 -17.00
C LYS A 326 7.29 -5.24 -15.78
N GLN A 327 6.70 -6.17 -15.02
CA GLN A 327 7.43 -6.96 -14.02
C GLN A 327 8.00 -8.21 -14.69
N GLU A 328 9.30 -8.46 -14.48
CA GLU A 328 10.01 -9.61 -15.07
C GLU A 328 10.42 -10.67 -14.04
N ASP A 329 10.23 -10.40 -12.74
CA ASP A 329 10.57 -11.33 -11.66
C ASP A 329 9.35 -11.70 -10.78
N GLY A 330 9.30 -12.93 -10.29
CA GLY A 330 8.17 -13.46 -9.54
C GLY A 330 6.90 -13.61 -10.39
N VAL A 331 5.84 -12.87 -10.06
CA VAL A 331 4.62 -12.82 -10.88
C VAL A 331 4.86 -11.87 -12.05
N ILE A 332 4.86 -12.41 -13.27
CA ILE A 332 5.16 -11.64 -14.49
C ILE A 332 3.89 -10.96 -15.01
N TYR A 333 3.66 -9.69 -14.67
CA TYR A 333 2.49 -8.91 -15.11
C TYR A 333 2.88 -7.61 -15.82
N GLN A 334 1.94 -7.03 -16.57
CA GLN A 334 2.00 -5.65 -17.08
C GLN A 334 1.01 -4.83 -16.23
N ALA A 335 1.47 -3.79 -15.54
CA ALA A 335 0.63 -2.86 -14.78
C ALA A 335 -0.37 -2.01 -15.62
N ARG A 336 -0.09 -1.76 -16.91
CA ARG A 336 -0.94 -1.03 -17.87
C ARG A 336 -1.91 -1.96 -18.58
#